data_AF-A0A0C2F715-F1
#
_entry.id   AF-A0A0C2F715-F1
#
_cell.length_a   1.000
_cell.length_b   1.000
_cell.length_c   1.000
_cell.angle_alpha   90.00
_cell.angle_beta   90.00
_cell.angle_gamma   90.00
#
_symmetry.space_group_name_H-M   'P 1'
#
loop_
_entity.id
_entity.type
_entity.pdbx_description
1 polymer ?
#
loop_
_entity_poly.entity_id
_entity_poly.type
_entity_poly.pdbx_seq_one_letter_code
_entity_poly.pdbx_strand_id
1 'polypeptide(L)'
;PELIPDPEASKPNDWDNDMDGDWEPPMIDNPACKGVSGCGPWKKPLIPNPLYKGKWVRPRIPNPAFKGVWAPRQIENPNYFEPKPFEGLAPITVIGIELWTMSQNIIFDNILVCESEGLAAEAAKKTYTIRRAEDQRLATSQGKGAGILQGIIDAANVQFIVMENAPEPLSYV
;
A
#
# COMPACT_ATOMS: atom_id res chain seq x y z
N PRO A 1 -4.50 39.88 -28.14
CA PRO A 1 -3.65 39.01 -27.29
C PRO A 1 -4.23 37.59 -27.29
N GLU A 2 -3.39 36.56 -27.15
CA GLU A 2 -3.83 35.15 -27.10
C GLU A 2 -4.69 34.87 -25.87
N LEU A 3 -4.22 35.37 -24.73
CA LEU A 3 -4.91 35.27 -23.46
C LEU A 3 -5.47 36.64 -23.05
N ILE A 4 -6.67 36.64 -22.46
CA ILE A 4 -7.28 37.81 -21.83
C ILE A 4 -7.60 37.47 -20.37
N PRO A 5 -7.57 38.44 -19.44
CA PRO A 5 -8.10 38.25 -18.10
C PRO A 5 -9.55 37.78 -18.13
N ASP A 6 -9.90 36.81 -17.30
CA ASP A 6 -11.28 36.33 -17.16
C ASP A 6 -12.19 37.44 -16.62
N PRO A 7 -13.23 37.88 -17.36
CA PRO A 7 -14.15 38.91 -16.90
C PRO A 7 -15.07 38.44 -15.76
N GLU A 8 -15.24 37.12 -15.57
CA GLU A 8 -16.12 36.54 -14.55
C GLU A 8 -15.37 36.22 -13.26
N ALA A 9 -14.03 36.26 -13.27
CA ALA A 9 -13.24 36.05 -12.07
C ALA A 9 -13.28 37.29 -11.17
N SER A 10 -13.64 37.09 -9.91
CA SER A 10 -13.57 38.11 -8.87
C SER A 10 -12.61 37.69 -7.78
N LYS A 11 -11.99 38.68 -7.12
CA LYS A 11 -11.10 38.46 -6.00
C LYS A 11 -11.87 37.75 -4.87
N PRO A 12 -11.37 36.62 -4.32
CA PRO A 12 -12.00 35.96 -3.19
C PRO A 12 -12.08 36.88 -1.95
N ASN A 13 -13.14 36.72 -1.15
CA ASN A 13 -13.35 37.53 0.06
C ASN A 13 -12.28 37.32 1.13
N ASP A 14 -11.61 36.17 1.13
CA ASP A 14 -10.57 35.77 2.10
C ASP A 14 -9.15 36.06 1.59
N TRP A 15 -9.00 36.80 0.48
CA TRP A 15 -7.68 37.11 -0.09
C TRP A 15 -7.07 38.37 0.53
N ASP A 16 -5.90 38.20 1.14
CA ASP A 16 -5.16 39.28 1.78
C ASP A 16 -3.99 39.72 0.89
N ASN A 17 -4.00 40.96 0.40
CA ASN A 17 -2.93 41.45 -0.50
C ASN A 17 -1.57 41.55 0.21
N ASP A 18 -1.54 41.71 1.54
CA ASP A 18 -0.29 41.85 2.30
C ASP A 18 0.36 40.48 2.55
N MET A 19 -0.43 39.41 2.62
CA MET A 19 0.05 38.04 2.83
C MET A 19 0.15 37.22 1.53
N ASP A 20 -0.81 37.36 0.62
CA ASP A 20 -0.95 36.57 -0.62
C ASP A 20 -0.44 37.32 -1.88
N GLY A 21 -0.18 38.63 -1.77
CA GLY A 21 0.23 39.51 -2.87
C GLY A 21 -0.93 40.10 -3.67
N ASP A 22 -0.60 40.91 -4.69
CA ASP A 22 -1.60 41.52 -5.58
C ASP A 22 -2.35 40.43 -6.36
N TRP A 23 -3.67 40.40 -6.20
CA TRP A 23 -4.51 39.43 -6.89
C TRP A 23 -4.57 39.73 -8.40
N GLU A 24 -4.19 38.75 -9.22
CA GLU A 24 -4.35 38.78 -10.67
C GLU A 24 -5.41 37.78 -11.12
N PRO A 25 -6.36 38.17 -11.99
CA PRO A 25 -7.36 37.25 -12.51
C PRO A 25 -6.72 36.15 -13.37
N PRO A 26 -7.30 34.93 -13.39
CA PRO A 26 -6.84 33.88 -14.29
C PRO A 26 -6.96 34.32 -15.75
N MET A 27 -5.99 33.92 -16.54
CA MET A 27 -5.93 34.20 -17.98
C MET A 27 -6.70 33.14 -18.76
N ILE A 28 -7.67 33.56 -19.57
CA ILE A 28 -8.50 32.69 -20.42
C ILE A 28 -8.20 32.92 -21.91
N ASP A 29 -8.48 31.91 -22.73
CA ASP A 29 -8.38 32.02 -24.19
C ASP A 29 -9.34 33.08 -24.71
N ASN A 30 -8.83 34.01 -25.52
CA ASN A 30 -9.64 35.07 -26.09
C ASN A 30 -10.74 34.50 -27.03
N PRO A 31 -12.03 34.69 -26.72
CA PRO A 31 -13.12 34.19 -27.57
C PRO A 31 -13.10 34.74 -29.00
N ALA A 32 -12.57 35.96 -29.21
CA ALA A 32 -12.42 36.57 -30.53
C ALA A 32 -11.37 35.86 -31.41
N CYS A 33 -10.52 35.04 -30.81
CA CYS A 33 -9.54 34.21 -31.51
C CYS A 33 -10.05 32.81 -31.83
N LYS A 34 -11.24 32.44 -31.35
CA LYS A 34 -11.86 31.15 -31.62
C LYS A 34 -12.39 31.12 -33.06
N GLY A 35 -11.83 30.24 -33.89
CA GLY A 35 -12.21 30.06 -35.29
C GLY A 35 -11.40 30.89 -36.30
N VAL A 36 -10.39 31.61 -35.84
CA VAL A 36 -9.46 32.38 -36.70
C VAL A 36 -8.10 31.67 -36.72
N SER A 37 -7.41 31.62 -37.86
CA SER A 37 -6.16 30.87 -38.07
C SER A 37 -4.91 31.43 -37.36
N GLY A 38 -5.08 32.32 -36.38
CA GLY A 38 -4.00 32.94 -35.62
C GLY A 38 -4.52 34.00 -34.66
N CYS A 39 -3.83 34.15 -33.52
CA CYS A 39 -4.15 35.14 -32.49
C CYS A 39 -2.86 35.79 -32.01
N GLY A 40 -2.84 37.11 -31.85
CA GLY A 40 -1.62 37.83 -31.47
C GLY A 40 -0.60 38.01 -32.60
N PRO A 41 0.61 38.51 -32.29
CA PRO A 41 1.64 38.76 -33.29
C PRO A 41 2.16 37.43 -33.86
N TRP A 42 2.05 37.26 -35.18
CA TRP A 42 2.52 36.06 -35.86
C TRP A 42 4.03 35.88 -35.64
N LYS A 43 4.42 34.70 -35.14
CA LYS A 43 5.83 34.29 -35.05
C LYS A 43 6.12 33.31 -36.18
N LYS A 44 7.16 33.61 -36.96
CA LYS A 44 7.63 32.70 -38.03
C LYS A 44 8.01 31.34 -37.43
N PRO A 45 7.60 30.21 -38.05
CA PRO A 45 8.11 28.90 -37.67
C PRO A 45 9.64 28.89 -37.78
N LEU A 46 10.31 28.43 -36.73
CA LEU A 46 11.76 28.30 -36.74
C LEU A 46 12.14 27.02 -37.50
N ILE A 47 13.04 27.13 -38.47
CA ILE A 47 13.63 25.98 -39.15
C ILE A 47 14.94 25.58 -38.45
N PRO A 48 15.24 24.28 -38.30
CA PRO A 48 16.55 23.84 -37.85
C PRO A 48 17.63 24.35 -38.78
N ASN A 49 18.71 24.92 -38.23
CA ASN A 49 19.85 25.37 -39.03
C ASN A 49 20.67 24.15 -39.50
N PRO A 50 20.74 23.84 -40.82
CA PRO A 50 21.48 22.67 -41.33
C PRO A 50 22.99 22.72 -41.05
N LEU A 51 23.53 23.92 -40.79
CA LEU A 51 24.95 24.13 -40.49
C LEU A 51 25.28 24.02 -38.99
N TYR A 52 24.26 23.92 -38.12
CA TYR A 52 24.48 23.81 -36.69
C TYR A 52 24.94 22.41 -36.31
N LYS A 53 26.25 22.27 -36.05
CA LYS A 53 26.91 21.01 -35.69
C LYS A 53 26.78 20.63 -34.21
N GLY A 54 25.96 21.35 -33.45
CA GLY A 54 25.90 21.24 -31.99
C GLY A 54 27.08 21.94 -31.31
N LYS A 55 27.10 21.87 -29.97
CA LYS A 55 28.26 22.32 -29.19
C LYS A 55 29.42 21.36 -29.46
N TRP A 56 30.60 21.89 -29.78
CA TRP A 56 31.79 21.05 -29.93
C TRP A 56 32.08 20.32 -28.61
N VAL A 57 32.26 18.99 -28.68
CA VAL A 57 32.59 18.15 -27.53
C VAL A 57 33.95 17.52 -27.78
N ARG A 58 34.91 17.74 -26.86
CA ARG A 58 36.24 17.12 -26.97
C ARG A 58 36.14 15.60 -26.80
N PRO A 59 36.94 14.79 -27.52
CA PRO A 59 37.05 13.37 -27.25
C PRO A 59 37.51 13.10 -25.81
N ARG A 60 36.93 12.08 -25.17
CA ARG A 60 37.36 11.61 -23.85
C ARG A 60 38.64 10.79 -24.03
N ILE A 61 39.70 11.19 -23.33
CA ILE A 61 41.00 10.49 -23.32
C ILE A 61 41.16 9.86 -21.93
N PRO A 62 41.49 8.56 -21.83
CA PRO A 62 41.72 7.93 -20.54
C PRO A 62 42.89 8.60 -19.82
N ASN A 63 42.72 8.92 -18.54
CA ASN A 63 43.77 9.55 -17.75
C ASN A 63 44.81 8.49 -17.35
N PRO A 64 46.08 8.59 -17.81
CA PRO A 64 47.14 7.64 -17.46
C PRO A 64 47.48 7.65 -15.96
N ALA A 65 47.11 8.71 -15.22
CA ALA A 65 47.31 8.80 -13.78
C ALA A 65 46.12 8.26 -12.95
N PHE A 66 45.07 7.71 -13.58
CA PHE A 66 43.93 7.15 -12.87
C PHE A 66 44.30 5.82 -12.20
N LYS A 67 44.27 5.79 -10.86
CA LYS A 67 44.63 4.62 -10.04
C LYS A 67 43.44 3.73 -9.70
N GLY A 68 42.27 3.97 -10.29
CA GLY A 68 41.01 3.35 -9.90
C GLY A 68 40.18 4.24 -8.96
N VAL A 69 38.97 3.79 -8.66
CA VAL A 69 38.11 4.43 -7.67
C VAL A 69 38.73 4.20 -6.30
N TRP A 70 38.98 5.28 -5.57
CA TRP A 70 39.49 5.16 -4.21
C TRP A 70 38.50 4.41 -3.33
N ALA A 71 39.00 3.43 -2.56
CA ALA A 71 38.25 2.75 -1.52
C ALA A 71 39.02 2.83 -0.21
N PRO A 72 38.33 2.98 0.94
CA PRO A 72 38.98 2.97 2.24
C PRO A 72 39.64 1.61 2.50
N ARG A 73 40.71 1.62 3.30
CA ARG A 73 41.31 0.37 3.79
C ARG A 73 40.33 -0.30 4.74
N GLN A 74 40.12 -1.60 4.56
CA GLN A 74 39.34 -2.37 5.53
C GLN A 74 40.16 -2.49 6.81
N ILE A 75 39.54 -2.11 7.94
CA ILE A 75 40.10 -2.21 9.29
C ILE A 75 39.24 -3.21 10.03
N GLU A 76 39.88 -4.09 10.81
CA GLU A 76 39.16 -5.07 11.62
C GLU A 76 38.23 -4.38 12.62
N ASN A 77 37.01 -4.88 12.75
CA ASN A 77 36.01 -4.33 13.68
C ASN A 77 36.29 -4.86 15.09
N PRO A 78 36.70 -4.02 16.06
CA PRO A 78 36.92 -4.45 17.44
C PRO A 78 35.62 -4.91 18.13
N ASN A 79 34.46 -4.48 17.62
CA ASN A 79 33.14 -4.87 18.12
C ASN A 79 32.50 -5.97 17.25
N TYR A 80 33.30 -6.79 16.56
CA TYR A 80 32.77 -7.92 15.83
C TYR A 80 32.12 -8.91 16.80
N PHE A 81 30.88 -9.30 16.52
CA PHE A 81 30.18 -10.36 17.23
C PHE A 81 29.45 -11.25 16.23
N GLU A 82 29.39 -12.54 16.54
CA GLU A 82 28.61 -13.50 15.78
C GLU A 82 27.18 -13.52 16.35
N PRO A 83 26.14 -13.19 15.57
CA PRO A 83 24.79 -13.16 16.07
C PRO A 83 24.32 -14.58 16.38
N LYS A 84 23.98 -14.82 17.65
CA LYS A 84 23.38 -16.07 18.12
C LYS A 84 21.92 -15.81 18.53
N PRO A 85 20.98 -15.75 17.58
CA PRO A 85 19.64 -15.21 17.80
C PRO A 85 18.80 -15.96 18.83
N PHE A 86 19.12 -17.22 19.10
CA PHE A 86 18.37 -18.09 20.00
C PHE A 86 19.09 -18.35 21.33
N GLU A 87 20.39 -18.05 21.43
CA GLU A 87 21.14 -18.24 22.68
C GLU A 87 20.84 -17.07 23.63
N GLY A 88 20.27 -17.37 24.81
CA GLY A 88 20.01 -16.37 25.86
C GLY A 88 18.64 -15.67 25.78
N LEU A 89 17.72 -16.13 24.93
CA LEU A 89 16.33 -15.67 25.00
C LEU A 89 15.69 -16.15 26.31
N ALA A 90 14.99 -15.23 26.99
CA ALA A 90 14.20 -15.58 28.17
C ALA A 90 13.03 -16.50 27.77
N PRO A 91 12.62 -17.46 28.64
CA PRO A 91 11.44 -18.27 28.39
C PRO A 91 10.20 -17.41 28.15
N ILE A 92 9.38 -17.81 27.18
CA ILE A 92 8.09 -17.15 26.89
C ILE A 92 7.08 -17.59 27.95
N THR A 93 6.53 -16.63 28.71
CA THR A 93 5.59 -16.92 29.81
C THR A 93 4.16 -16.42 29.57
N VAL A 94 3.99 -15.42 28.70
CA VAL A 94 2.71 -14.74 28.48
C VAL A 94 2.53 -14.47 27.00
N ILE A 95 1.30 -14.63 26.53
CA ILE A 95 0.87 -14.24 25.18
C ILE A 95 0.01 -12.98 25.34
N GLY A 96 0.41 -11.88 24.71
CA GLY A 96 -0.34 -10.63 24.66
C GLY A 96 -0.74 -10.31 23.23
N ILE A 97 -2.00 -9.91 23.02
CA ILE A 97 -2.48 -9.40 21.74
C ILE A 97 -2.61 -7.88 21.87
N GLU A 98 -1.72 -7.15 21.20
CA GLU A 98 -1.77 -5.70 21.10
C GLU A 98 -2.20 -5.30 19.68
N LEU A 99 -3.29 -4.54 19.56
CA LEU A 99 -3.84 -4.14 18.26
C LEU A 99 -4.43 -2.73 18.34
N TRP A 100 -4.06 -1.89 17.38
CA TRP A 100 -4.77 -0.65 17.07
C TRP A 100 -5.69 -0.89 15.86
N THR A 101 -6.99 -0.66 16.01
CA THR A 101 -7.97 -0.84 14.93
C THR A 101 -9.11 0.15 15.03
N MET A 102 -9.65 0.53 13.87
CA MET A 102 -10.90 1.28 13.73
C MET A 102 -12.11 0.36 13.43
N SER A 103 -11.85 -0.92 13.10
CA SER A 103 -12.86 -1.92 12.75
C SER A 103 -13.34 -2.69 13.97
N GLN A 104 -14.65 -2.88 14.09
CA GLN A 104 -15.29 -3.68 15.13
C GLN A 104 -15.42 -5.16 14.70
N ASN A 105 -15.71 -6.05 15.65
CA ASN A 105 -15.99 -7.48 15.45
C ASN A 105 -14.82 -8.34 14.92
N ILE A 106 -13.62 -8.12 15.46
CA ILE A 106 -12.47 -9.00 15.24
C ILE A 106 -12.53 -10.15 16.23
N ILE A 107 -12.47 -11.39 15.74
CA ILE A 107 -12.50 -12.60 16.57
C ILE A 107 -11.16 -13.30 16.45
N PHE A 108 -10.53 -13.54 17.60
CA PHE A 108 -9.37 -14.42 17.73
C PHE A 108 -9.83 -15.73 18.36
N ASP A 109 -9.46 -16.85 17.75
CA ASP A 109 -9.78 -18.19 18.23
C ASP A 109 -8.60 -19.12 17.90
N ASN A 110 -8.55 -20.30 18.53
CA ASN A 110 -7.58 -21.36 18.26
C ASN A 110 -6.12 -20.97 18.46
N ILE A 111 -5.82 -20.21 19.52
CA ILE A 111 -4.43 -19.88 19.90
C ILE A 111 -3.75 -21.14 20.44
N LEU A 112 -2.75 -21.63 19.70
CA LEU A 112 -1.96 -22.82 20.06
C LEU A 112 -0.48 -22.45 20.08
N VAL A 113 0.22 -22.79 21.17
CA VAL A 113 1.68 -22.70 21.28
C VAL A 113 2.24 -24.11 21.39
N CYS A 114 3.10 -24.48 20.45
CA CYS A 114 3.74 -25.79 20.43
C CYS A 114 5.08 -25.75 19.69
N GLU A 115 5.92 -26.75 19.94
CA GLU A 115 7.26 -26.88 19.33
C GLU A 115 7.26 -27.76 18.06
N SER A 116 6.16 -28.49 17.81
CA SER A 116 6.05 -29.47 16.73
C SER A 116 5.06 -29.04 15.66
N GLU A 117 5.54 -28.96 14.42
CA GLU A 117 4.73 -28.66 13.24
C GLU A 117 3.62 -29.71 13.03
N GLY A 118 3.91 -30.98 13.33
CA GLY A 118 2.92 -32.06 13.17
C GLY A 118 1.71 -31.89 14.09
N LEU A 119 1.94 -31.50 15.35
CA LEU A 119 0.87 -31.22 16.31
C LEU A 119 0.03 -30.02 15.88
N ALA A 120 0.69 -28.95 15.40
CA ALA A 120 0.02 -27.76 14.89
C ALA A 120 -0.87 -28.09 13.68
N ALA A 121 -0.38 -28.90 12.75
CA ALA A 121 -1.13 -29.30 11.56
C ALA A 121 -2.36 -30.15 11.91
N GLU A 122 -2.23 -31.10 12.85
CA GLU A 122 -3.37 -31.91 13.30
C GLU A 122 -4.41 -31.07 14.06
N ALA A 123 -3.98 -30.13 14.89
CA ALA A 123 -4.89 -29.19 15.55
C ALA A 123 -5.65 -28.32 14.53
N ALA A 124 -4.95 -27.78 13.53
CA ALA A 124 -5.55 -26.96 12.48
C ALA A 124 -6.58 -27.73 11.63
N LYS A 125 -6.33 -29.02 11.33
CA LYS A 125 -7.29 -29.88 10.63
C LYS A 125 -8.58 -30.06 11.44
N LYS A 126 -8.46 -30.24 12.76
CA LYS A 126 -9.60 -30.48 13.66
C LYS A 126 -10.41 -29.21 13.95
N THR A 127 -9.80 -28.03 13.90
CA THR A 127 -10.47 -26.77 14.26
C THR A 127 -10.68 -25.86 13.06
N TYR A 128 -9.60 -25.26 12.55
CA TYR A 128 -9.64 -24.22 11.53
C TYR A 128 -10.23 -24.70 10.20
N THR A 129 -9.83 -25.89 9.73
CA THR A 129 -10.28 -26.40 8.43
C THR A 129 -11.79 -26.65 8.40
N ILE A 130 -12.34 -27.21 9.49
CA ILE A 130 -13.78 -27.47 9.62
C ILE A 130 -14.54 -26.15 9.65
N ARG A 131 -14.12 -25.23 10.53
CA ARG A 131 -14.77 -23.92 10.68
C ARG A 131 -14.74 -23.11 9.39
N ARG A 132 -13.59 -23.07 8.70
CA ARG A 132 -13.43 -22.34 7.43
C ARG A 132 -14.35 -22.89 6.33
N ALA A 133 -14.50 -24.20 6.25
CA ALA A 133 -15.39 -24.82 5.27
C ALA A 133 -16.85 -24.42 5.53
N GLU A 134 -17.28 -24.41 6.79
CA GLU A 134 -18.63 -24.00 7.17
C GLU A 134 -18.86 -22.48 7.00
N ASP A 135 -17.89 -21.65 7.40
CA ASP A 135 -17.95 -20.19 7.21
C ASP A 135 -18.08 -19.83 5.72
N GLN A 136 -17.38 -20.55 4.84
CA GLN A 136 -17.51 -20.39 3.39
C GLN A 136 -18.89 -20.84 2.89
N ARG A 137 -19.44 -21.93 3.45
CA ARG A 137 -20.79 -22.42 3.12
C ARG A 137 -21.85 -21.40 3.53
N LEU A 138 -21.76 -20.85 4.75
CA LEU A 138 -22.66 -19.84 5.29
C LEU A 138 -22.55 -18.51 4.54
N ALA A 139 -21.33 -18.07 4.20
CA ALA A 139 -21.14 -16.86 3.39
C ALA A 139 -21.75 -17.01 1.99
N THR A 140 -21.71 -18.21 1.42
CA THR A 140 -22.34 -18.50 0.12
C THR A 140 -23.87 -18.57 0.23
N SER A 141 -24.41 -19.18 1.30
CA SER A 141 -25.87 -19.33 1.49
C SER A 141 -26.57 -18.02 1.86
N GLN A 142 -25.89 -17.08 2.52
CA GLN A 142 -26.41 -15.75 2.83
C GLN A 142 -26.48 -14.80 1.62
N GLY A 143 -25.93 -15.20 0.46
CA GLY A 143 -26.07 -14.47 -0.80
C GLY A 143 -27.50 -14.54 -1.37
N LYS A 144 -28.32 -13.52 -1.10
CA LYS A 144 -29.62 -13.19 -1.75
C LYS A 144 -30.40 -14.41 -2.31
N GLY A 145 -31.21 -15.05 -1.45
CA GLY A 145 -32.29 -15.95 -1.91
C GLY A 145 -32.58 -17.18 -1.05
N ALA A 146 -31.86 -17.41 0.05
CA ALA A 146 -32.11 -18.58 0.89
C ALA A 146 -33.40 -18.41 1.71
N GLY A 147 -34.44 -19.16 1.37
CA GLY A 147 -35.71 -19.20 2.10
C GLY A 147 -35.55 -19.76 3.52
N ILE A 148 -36.48 -19.42 4.41
CA ILE A 148 -36.49 -19.74 5.84
C ILE A 148 -36.28 -21.25 6.12
N LEU A 149 -36.81 -22.13 5.26
CA LEU A 149 -36.62 -23.59 5.34
C LEU A 149 -35.17 -24.02 5.14
N GLN A 150 -34.42 -23.36 4.25
CA GLN A 150 -33.02 -23.67 4.01
C GLN A 150 -32.16 -23.27 5.22
N GLY A 151 -32.48 -22.15 5.87
CA GLY A 151 -31.81 -21.73 7.10
C GLY A 151 -32.01 -22.69 8.27
N ILE A 152 -33.20 -23.30 8.40
CA ILE A 152 -33.48 -24.30 9.44
C ILE A 152 -32.74 -25.62 9.17
N ILE A 153 -32.69 -26.07 7.91
CA ILE A 153 -31.95 -27.28 7.52
C ILE A 153 -30.44 -27.08 7.70
N ASP A 154 -29.93 -25.90 7.33
CA ASP A 154 -28.52 -25.56 7.49
C ASP A 154 -28.13 -25.50 8.98
N ALA A 155 -28.96 -24.90 9.83
CA ALA A 155 -28.71 -24.85 11.28
C ALA A 155 -28.77 -26.24 11.94
N ALA A 156 -29.69 -27.10 11.52
CA ALA A 156 -29.82 -28.46 12.05
C ALA A 156 -28.59 -29.33 11.68
N ASN A 157 -28.07 -29.19 10.46
CA ASN A 157 -26.87 -29.91 10.02
C ASN A 157 -25.61 -29.41 10.75
N VAL A 158 -25.48 -28.10 11.02
CA VAL A 158 -24.38 -27.56 11.83
C VAL A 158 -24.45 -28.11 13.25
N GLN A 159 -25.63 -28.12 13.87
CA GLN A 159 -25.80 -28.66 15.23
C GLN A 159 -25.40 -30.15 15.31
N PHE A 160 -25.70 -30.94 14.28
CA PHE A 160 -25.38 -32.37 14.25
C PHE A 160 -23.87 -32.62 14.10
N ILE A 161 -23.19 -31.87 13.22
CA ILE A 161 -21.73 -32.01 12.99
C ILE A 161 -20.91 -31.56 14.19
N VAL A 162 -21.36 -30.50 14.89
CA VAL A 162 -20.69 -30.00 16.11
C VAL A 162 -20.82 -31.01 17.26
N MET A 163 -21.93 -31.74 17.36
CA MET A 163 -22.10 -32.76 18.41
C MET A 163 -21.34 -34.07 18.13
N GLU A 164 -21.08 -34.41 16.87
CA GLU A 164 -20.35 -35.63 16.50
C GLU A 164 -18.81 -35.46 16.61
N ASN A 165 -18.31 -34.23 16.52
CA ASN A 165 -16.87 -33.91 16.63
C ASN A 165 -16.49 -33.17 17.92
N ALA A 166 -17.38 -33.10 18.91
CA ALA A 166 -17.08 -32.50 20.20
C ALA A 166 -15.98 -33.34 20.89
N PRO A 167 -14.78 -32.78 21.15
CA PRO A 167 -13.81 -33.46 22.00
C PRO A 167 -14.40 -33.57 23.42
N GLU A 168 -14.22 -34.74 24.06
CA GLU A 168 -14.51 -34.86 25.50
C GLU A 168 -13.84 -33.71 26.27
N PRO A 169 -14.48 -33.18 27.33
CA PRO A 169 -13.91 -32.10 28.10
C PRO A 169 -12.55 -32.53 28.63
N LEU A 170 -11.48 -31.98 28.05
CA LEU A 170 -10.14 -32.10 28.59
C LEU A 170 -10.14 -31.33 29.92
N SER A 171 -10.40 -32.05 31.01
CA SER A 171 -10.05 -31.59 32.34
C SER A 171 -8.54 -31.46 32.42
N TYR A 172 -8.00 -30.24 32.42
CA TYR A 172 -6.71 -29.99 33.04
C TYR A 172 -6.65 -28.55 33.56
N VAL A 173 -5.98 -28.45 34.70
CA VAL A 173 -5.81 -27.35 35.65
C VAL A 173 -5.24 -26.09 35.03
#